data_AF-A0A180FUR3-F1
#
_entry.id   AF-A0A180FUR3-F1
#
_cell.length_a   1.000
_cell.length_b   1.000
_cell.length_c   1.000
_cell.angle_alpha   90.00
_cell.angle_beta   90.00
_cell.angle_gamma   90.00
#
_symmetry.space_group_name_H-M   'P 1'
#
loop_
_entity.id
_entity.type
_entity.pdbx_description
1 polymer ?
#
loop_
_entity_poly.entity_id
_entity_poly.type
_entity_poly.pdbx_seq_one_letter_code
_entity_poly.pdbx_strand_id
1 'polypeptide(L)'
;MMKRFKLGYDHSVVSTPSERGFEELEVSARKLEGCGKQILLSFTGDPYCGVSPETTTRVLDILLKYGLKGVLHENGIRTWASFEPVIKPEQSLNLLSQVAGFIDHVKIGKINNYKGIDRSIDWQDFTRKAVAICRESGTQFYIKEDLAQFNRDVFLYPSETNVDYLSL
;
A
#
# COMPACT_ATOMS: atom_id res chain seq x y z
N MET A 1 -10.25 -19.12 15.76
CA MET A 1 -9.06 -18.56 16.43
C MET A 1 -8.24 -17.81 15.37
N MET A 2 -8.02 -16.50 15.51
CA MET A 2 -7.11 -15.77 14.60
C MET A 2 -5.71 -16.37 14.74
N LYS A 3 -5.05 -16.71 13.62
CA LYS A 3 -3.67 -17.16 13.66
C LYS A 3 -2.82 -16.00 14.21
N ARG A 4 -2.22 -16.20 15.38
CA ARG A 4 -1.25 -15.26 15.95
C ARG A 4 0.00 -15.23 15.07
N PHE A 5 0.64 -14.07 15.04
CA PHE A 5 1.95 -13.84 14.42
C PHE A 5 2.91 -15.00 14.74
N LYS A 6 3.51 -15.61 13.70
CA LYS A 6 4.53 -16.65 13.90
C LYS A 6 5.80 -15.96 14.37
N LEU A 7 6.17 -16.18 15.64
CA LEU A 7 7.35 -15.59 16.26
C LEU A 7 8.66 -15.90 15.51
N GLY A 8 8.69 -16.98 14.72
CA GLY A 8 9.84 -17.38 13.89
C GLY A 8 9.63 -17.15 12.39
N TYR A 9 8.79 -16.19 11.99
CA TYR A 9 8.67 -15.81 10.58
C TYR A 9 9.91 -15.03 10.16
N ASP A 10 10.67 -15.60 9.22
CA ASP A 10 11.84 -14.94 8.65
C ASP A 10 11.39 -13.93 7.59
N HIS A 11 11.50 -12.64 7.93
CA HIS A 11 11.14 -11.54 7.02
C HIS A 11 12.01 -11.47 5.76
N SER A 12 13.14 -12.20 5.71
CA SER A 12 13.97 -12.31 4.50
C SER A 12 13.42 -13.32 3.48
N VAL A 13 12.48 -14.18 3.90
CA VAL A 13 11.86 -15.21 3.06
C VAL A 13 10.45 -14.78 2.68
N VAL A 14 10.31 -14.19 1.51
CA VAL A 14 9.00 -13.88 0.93
C VAL A 14 8.41 -15.16 0.34
N SER A 15 7.36 -15.69 0.97
CA SER A 15 6.62 -16.85 0.47
C SER A 15 5.35 -16.44 -0.25
N THR A 16 5.11 -16.95 -1.46
CA THR A 16 3.78 -16.88 -2.08
C THR A 16 2.76 -17.63 -1.22
N PRO A 17 1.57 -17.07 -0.96
CA PRO A 17 0.46 -17.84 -0.42
C PRO A 17 0.19 -19.04 -1.33
N SER A 18 0.08 -20.23 -0.77
CA SER A 18 -0.50 -21.38 -1.48
C SER A 18 -2.00 -21.14 -1.71
N GLU A 19 -2.66 -21.95 -2.55
CA GLU A 19 -4.12 -21.90 -2.72
C GLU A 19 -4.85 -21.98 -1.37
N ARG A 20 -4.37 -22.83 -0.46
CA ARG A 20 -4.88 -22.92 0.91
C ARG A 20 -4.71 -21.60 1.70
N GLY A 21 -3.64 -20.85 1.45
CA GLY A 21 -3.43 -19.53 2.05
C GLY A 21 -4.47 -18.50 1.58
N PHE A 22 -4.86 -18.53 0.30
CA PHE A 22 -5.94 -17.69 -0.23
C PHE A 22 -7.30 -18.10 0.32
N GLU A 23 -7.59 -19.40 0.43
CA GLU A 23 -8.83 -19.90 1.06
C GLU A 23 -8.94 -19.46 2.52
N GLU A 24 -7.83 -19.56 3.27
CA GLU A 24 -7.79 -19.11 4.67
C GLU A 24 -7.98 -17.59 4.81
N LEU A 25 -7.43 -16.81 3.88
CA LEU A 25 -7.64 -15.36 3.79
C LEU A 25 -9.11 -15.06 3.50
N GLU A 26 -9.72 -15.74 2.54
CA GLU A 26 -11.12 -15.57 2.16
C GLU A 26 -12.08 -15.93 3.30
N VAL A 27 -11.83 -17.03 4.02
CA VAL A 27 -12.57 -17.39 5.24
C VAL A 27 -12.41 -16.34 6.34
N SER A 28 -11.22 -15.74 6.46
CA SER A 28 -10.95 -14.70 7.45
C SER A 28 -11.63 -13.38 7.08
N ALA A 29 -11.54 -12.96 5.82
CA ALA A 29 -12.21 -11.77 5.28
C ALA A 29 -13.72 -11.84 5.50
N ARG A 30 -14.35 -12.99 5.18
CA ARG A 30 -15.78 -13.23 5.43
C ARG A 30 -16.16 -13.14 6.91
N LYS A 31 -15.29 -13.56 7.82
CA LYS A 31 -15.55 -13.43 9.28
C LYS A 31 -15.39 -12.01 9.80
N LEU A 32 -14.65 -11.18 9.09
CA LEU A 32 -14.40 -9.78 9.43
C LEU A 32 -15.41 -8.83 8.78
N GLU A 33 -16.19 -9.32 7.83
CA GLU A 33 -17.35 -8.63 7.27
C GLU A 33 -18.28 -8.17 8.41
N GLY A 34 -18.48 -6.85 8.52
CA GLY A 34 -19.30 -6.23 9.56
C GLY A 34 -18.72 -6.23 10.99
N CYS A 35 -17.47 -6.65 11.23
CA CYS A 35 -16.97 -6.88 12.60
C CYS A 35 -16.47 -5.62 13.36
N GLY A 36 -16.46 -4.46 12.71
CA GLY A 36 -16.12 -3.17 13.35
C GLY A 36 -14.65 -3.03 13.82
N LYS A 37 -13.74 -3.93 13.41
CA LYS A 37 -12.32 -3.90 13.83
C LYS A 37 -11.42 -3.30 12.76
N GLN A 38 -10.42 -2.52 13.21
CA GLN A 38 -9.36 -1.97 12.37
C GLN A 38 -8.54 -3.08 11.69
N ILE A 39 -8.32 -2.96 10.39
CA ILE A 39 -7.41 -3.83 9.63
C ILE A 39 -6.23 -2.98 9.17
N LEU A 40 -5.04 -3.30 9.69
CA LEU A 40 -3.78 -2.75 9.21
C LEU A 40 -3.28 -3.60 8.04
N LEU A 41 -3.14 -2.99 6.86
CA LEU A 41 -2.47 -3.61 5.72
C LEU A 41 -1.04 -3.06 5.67
N SER A 42 -0.08 -3.84 6.18
CA SER A 42 1.34 -3.50 6.12
C SER A 42 2.05 -4.40 5.12
N PHE A 43 2.60 -3.79 4.07
CA PHE A 43 3.52 -4.44 3.15
C PHE A 43 4.94 -4.05 3.56
N THR A 44 5.81 -5.04 3.82
CA THR A 44 7.19 -4.79 4.30
C THR A 44 8.20 -4.57 3.16
N GLY A 45 7.73 -4.52 1.91
CA GLY A 45 8.50 -4.29 0.70
C GLY A 45 7.57 -4.00 -0.48
N ASP A 46 8.12 -3.55 -1.61
CA ASP A 46 7.38 -3.52 -2.88
C ASP A 46 6.71 -4.89 -3.06
N PRO A 47 5.37 -4.97 -3.08
CA PRO A 47 4.66 -6.25 -3.07
C PRO A 47 4.85 -7.05 -4.37
N TYR A 48 5.65 -6.53 -5.31
CA TYR A 48 6.10 -7.17 -6.53
C TYR A 48 7.60 -7.51 -6.56
N CYS A 49 8.32 -7.31 -5.45
CA CYS A 49 9.73 -7.66 -5.38
C CYS A 49 9.91 -9.19 -5.36
N GLY A 50 10.11 -9.77 -6.54
CA GLY A 50 10.45 -11.18 -6.73
C GLY A 50 9.27 -12.16 -6.68
N VAL A 51 8.03 -11.65 -6.59
CA VAL A 51 6.81 -12.46 -6.59
C VAL A 51 5.88 -11.99 -7.70
N SER A 52 5.20 -12.96 -8.32
CA SER A 52 4.32 -12.75 -9.45
C SER A 52 3.19 -11.76 -9.07
N PRO A 53 2.95 -10.69 -9.85
CA PRO A 53 1.96 -9.66 -9.54
C PRO A 53 0.56 -10.16 -9.23
N GLU A 54 0.23 -11.32 -9.77
CA GLU A 54 -1.03 -12.01 -9.61
C GLU A 54 -1.32 -12.38 -8.14
N THR A 55 -0.29 -12.57 -7.33
CA THR A 55 -0.45 -12.94 -5.90
C THR A 55 -1.03 -11.79 -5.09
N THR A 56 -0.40 -10.61 -5.16
CA THR A 56 -0.84 -9.42 -4.43
C THR A 56 -2.19 -8.95 -4.94
N THR A 57 -2.38 -8.94 -6.27
CA THR A 57 -3.68 -8.62 -6.86
C THR A 57 -4.77 -9.57 -6.37
N ARG A 58 -4.52 -10.88 -6.28
CA ARG A 58 -5.51 -11.84 -5.77
C ARG A 58 -5.82 -11.65 -4.28
N VAL A 59 -4.85 -11.26 -3.46
CA VAL A 59 -5.11 -10.86 -2.06
C VAL A 59 -6.03 -9.64 -2.03
N LEU A 60 -5.75 -8.62 -2.84
CA LEU A 60 -6.57 -7.41 -2.91
C LEU A 60 -7.97 -7.71 -3.45
N ASP A 61 -8.11 -8.54 -4.48
CA ASP A 61 -9.39 -8.99 -5.02
C ASP A 61 -10.25 -9.68 -3.96
N ILE A 62 -9.65 -10.53 -3.13
CA ILE A 62 -10.36 -11.16 -2.00
C ILE A 62 -10.82 -10.08 -1.01
N LEU A 63 -9.97 -9.12 -0.66
CA LEU A 63 -10.34 -8.03 0.26
C LEU A 63 -11.44 -7.12 -0.34
N LEU A 64 -11.39 -6.88 -1.65
CA LEU A 64 -12.37 -6.10 -2.43
C LEU A 64 -13.72 -6.83 -2.49
N LYS A 65 -13.70 -8.14 -2.78
CA LYS A 65 -14.89 -8.98 -2.93
C LYS A 65 -15.78 -8.97 -1.68
N TYR A 66 -15.20 -8.90 -0.50
CA TYR A 66 -15.94 -8.87 0.77
C TYR A 66 -16.20 -7.44 1.29
N GLY A 67 -16.14 -6.43 0.41
CA GLY A 67 -16.68 -5.10 0.70
C GLY A 67 -15.99 -4.36 1.84
N LEU A 68 -14.76 -4.73 2.17
CA LEU A 68 -14.11 -4.24 3.39
C LEU A 68 -14.02 -2.71 3.41
N LYS A 69 -13.85 -2.01 2.29
CA LYS A 69 -13.89 -0.53 2.29
C LYS A 69 -15.21 0.07 2.78
N GLY A 70 -16.35 -0.37 2.25
CA GLY A 70 -17.66 0.23 2.58
C GLY A 70 -17.99 0.02 4.05
N VAL A 71 -17.79 -1.21 4.52
CA VAL A 71 -17.95 -1.58 5.93
C VAL A 71 -16.97 -0.81 6.82
N LEU A 72 -15.70 -0.67 6.43
CA LEU A 72 -14.70 0.02 7.25
C LEU A 72 -15.04 1.52 7.35
N HIS A 73 -15.28 2.20 6.23
CA HIS A 73 -15.55 3.63 6.22
C HIS A 73 -16.86 3.99 6.93
N GLU A 74 -17.95 3.24 6.69
CA GLU A 74 -19.25 3.46 7.35
C GLU A 74 -19.21 3.19 8.86
N ASN A 75 -18.28 2.36 9.34
CA ASN A 75 -18.05 2.11 10.76
C ASN A 75 -16.97 3.03 11.38
N GLY A 76 -16.53 4.07 10.66
CA GLY A 76 -15.53 5.04 11.14
C GLY A 76 -14.09 4.50 11.16
N ILE A 77 -13.82 3.42 10.43
CA ILE A 77 -12.54 2.72 10.42
C ILE A 77 -11.73 3.17 9.21
N ARG A 78 -10.60 3.84 9.47
CA ARG A 78 -9.68 4.31 8.43
C ARG A 78 -8.68 3.24 8.01
N THR A 79 -8.42 3.18 6.71
CA THR A 79 -7.51 2.25 6.05
C THR A 79 -6.29 2.98 5.49
N TRP A 80 -5.14 2.33 5.53
CA TRP A 80 -3.93 2.88 4.95
C TRP A 80 -2.92 1.87 4.45
N ALA A 81 -2.06 2.33 3.54
CA ALA A 81 -0.95 1.55 3.00
C ALA A 81 0.31 2.41 2.85
N SER A 82 1.48 1.80 3.05
CA SER A 82 2.78 2.43 2.74
C SER A 82 3.39 1.80 1.49
N PHE A 83 3.77 2.64 0.54
CA PHE A 83 4.48 2.29 -0.69
C PHE A 83 5.96 2.63 -0.52
N GLU A 84 6.65 1.85 0.30
CA GLU A 84 8.10 1.96 0.51
C GLU A 84 8.73 0.62 0.95
N PRO A 85 10.00 0.35 0.56
CA PRO A 85 10.78 1.06 -0.47
C PRO A 85 10.24 0.80 -1.88
N VAL A 86 10.17 1.84 -2.71
CA VAL A 86 9.83 1.72 -4.13
C VAL A 86 11.05 1.22 -4.90
N ILE A 87 10.99 -0.03 -5.39
CA ILE A 87 12.08 -0.66 -6.13
C ILE A 87 11.85 -0.50 -7.64
N LYS A 88 10.61 -0.74 -8.10
CA LYS A 88 10.20 -0.60 -9.50
C LYS A 88 9.04 0.39 -9.61
N PRO A 89 9.30 1.63 -10.06
CA PRO A 89 8.29 2.70 -10.11
C PRO A 89 6.98 2.29 -10.80
N GLU A 90 7.07 1.66 -11.97
CA GLU A 90 5.88 1.25 -12.74
C GLU A 90 5.01 0.25 -11.99
N GLN A 91 5.62 -0.68 -11.26
CA GLN A 91 4.89 -1.67 -10.47
C GLN A 91 4.20 -1.02 -9.27
N SER A 92 4.92 -0.14 -8.56
CA SER A 92 4.35 0.64 -7.45
C SER A 92 3.19 1.53 -7.91
N LEU A 93 3.31 2.19 -9.06
CA LEU A 93 2.23 3.01 -9.64
C LEU A 93 1.03 2.17 -10.06
N ASN A 94 1.26 1.00 -10.66
CA ASN A 94 0.17 0.10 -11.04
C ASN A 94 -0.63 -0.37 -9.81
N LEU A 95 0.04 -0.76 -8.73
CA LEU A 95 -0.66 -1.09 -7.49
C LEU A 95 -1.35 0.12 -6.89
N LEU A 96 -0.68 1.28 -6.86
CA LEU A 96 -1.28 2.50 -6.36
C LEU A 96 -2.59 2.77 -7.09
N SER A 97 -2.64 2.62 -8.42
CA SER A 97 -3.88 2.78 -9.20
C SER A 97 -4.98 1.75 -8.87
N GLN A 98 -4.62 0.55 -8.43
CA GLN A 98 -5.59 -0.48 -8.04
C GLN A 98 -6.18 -0.24 -6.65
N VAL A 99 -5.37 0.28 -5.71
CA VAL A 99 -5.82 0.50 -4.32
C VAL A 99 -6.28 1.93 -4.07
N ALA A 100 -5.84 2.89 -4.87
CA ALA A 100 -6.29 4.27 -4.82
C ALA A 100 -7.79 4.31 -5.09
N GLY A 101 -8.47 5.14 -4.31
CA GLY A 101 -9.91 5.18 -4.22
C GLY A 101 -10.47 4.15 -3.25
N PHE A 102 -9.79 3.03 -2.93
CA PHE A 102 -10.27 2.05 -1.96
C PHE A 102 -9.80 2.35 -0.53
N ILE A 103 -8.54 2.75 -0.37
CA ILE A 103 -7.96 3.09 0.93
C ILE A 103 -8.12 4.57 1.24
N ASP A 104 -8.30 4.90 2.53
CA ASP A 104 -8.51 6.27 2.98
C ASP A 104 -7.24 7.10 2.82
N HIS A 105 -6.07 6.51 3.13
CA HIS A 105 -4.80 7.19 2.94
C HIS A 105 -3.62 6.31 2.50
N VAL A 106 -2.67 6.91 1.78
CA VAL A 106 -1.40 6.26 1.40
C VAL A 106 -0.19 7.06 1.84
N LYS A 107 0.88 6.35 2.18
CA LYS A 107 2.21 6.92 2.36
C LYS A 107 3.09 6.47 1.21
N ILE A 108 3.83 7.38 0.60
CA ILE A 108 4.65 7.10 -0.58
C ILE A 108 6.08 7.56 -0.30
N GLY A 109 7.02 6.64 -0.46
CA GLY A 109 8.45 6.88 -0.25
C GLY A 109 9.29 6.42 -1.43
N LYS A 110 10.60 6.39 -1.23
CA LYS A 110 11.56 5.86 -2.19
C LYS A 110 12.46 4.80 -1.58
N ILE A 111 13.10 3.99 -2.42
CA ILE A 111 14.21 3.14 -1.97
C ILE A 111 15.41 4.00 -1.57
N ASN A 112 16.09 3.61 -0.49
CA ASN A 112 17.25 4.33 0.04
C ASN A 112 18.54 3.55 -0.21
N ASN A 113 19.45 4.13 -1.01
CA ASN A 113 20.85 3.70 -1.18
C ASN A 113 21.08 2.18 -1.39
N TYR A 114 20.11 1.46 -1.94
CA TYR A 114 20.26 0.03 -2.22
C TYR A 114 20.92 -0.16 -3.59
N LYS A 115 22.21 -0.50 -3.58
CA LYS A 115 23.01 -0.84 -4.76
C LYS A 115 23.01 0.22 -5.88
N GLY A 116 22.71 1.48 -5.57
CA GLY A 116 22.66 2.57 -6.56
C GLY A 116 21.47 2.53 -7.53
N ILE A 117 20.49 1.64 -7.30
CA ILE A 117 19.28 1.52 -8.14
C ILE A 117 18.48 2.83 -8.09
N ASP A 118 18.49 3.50 -6.94
CA ASP A 118 17.85 4.79 -6.70
C ASP A 118 18.29 5.89 -7.68
N ARG A 119 19.52 5.82 -8.21
CA ARG A 119 20.03 6.82 -9.17
C ARG A 119 19.51 6.64 -10.58
N SER A 120 19.01 5.46 -10.91
CA SER A 120 18.46 5.15 -12.24
C SER A 120 16.97 5.47 -12.38
N ILE A 121 16.33 5.80 -11.26
CA ILE A 121 14.90 6.07 -11.20
C ILE A 121 14.65 7.57 -11.33
N ASP A 122 13.75 7.94 -12.24
CA ASP A 122 13.20 9.28 -12.32
C ASP A 122 12.17 9.49 -11.20
N TRP A 123 12.64 9.95 -10.04
CA TRP A 123 11.80 10.24 -8.88
C TRP A 123 10.84 11.41 -9.11
N GLN A 124 11.17 12.30 -10.04
CA GLN A 124 10.31 13.42 -10.40
C GLN A 124 9.07 12.88 -11.14
N ASP A 125 9.28 12.10 -12.21
CA ASP A 125 8.19 11.49 -12.96
C ASP A 125 7.36 10.53 -12.09
N PHE A 126 8.01 9.74 -11.23
CA PHE A 126 7.31 8.87 -10.28
C PHE A 126 6.39 9.67 -9.35
N THR A 127 6.91 10.74 -8.73
CA THR A 127 6.11 11.59 -7.82
C THR A 127 4.92 12.20 -8.56
N ARG A 128 5.14 12.74 -9.76
CA ARG A 128 4.09 13.31 -10.60
C ARG A 128 2.97 12.33 -10.90
N LYS A 129 3.32 11.10 -11.31
CA LYS A 129 2.34 10.05 -11.58
C LYS A 129 1.62 9.60 -10.31
N ALA A 130 2.33 9.42 -9.21
CA ALA A 130 1.73 8.97 -7.96
C ALA A 130 0.74 9.99 -7.39
N VAL A 131 1.10 11.27 -7.43
CA VAL A 131 0.23 12.39 -7.04
C VAL A 131 -1.01 12.46 -7.93
N ALA A 132 -0.85 12.32 -9.25
CA ALA A 132 -1.98 12.32 -10.19
C ALA A 132 -2.98 11.21 -9.84
N ILE A 133 -2.50 9.97 -9.64
CA ILE A 133 -3.35 8.83 -9.27
C ILE A 133 -4.14 9.11 -7.98
N CYS A 134 -3.47 9.60 -6.93
CA CYS A 134 -4.14 9.83 -5.64
C CYS A 134 -5.17 10.96 -5.71
N ARG A 135 -4.86 12.04 -6.43
CA ARG A 135 -5.78 13.18 -6.59
C ARG A 135 -6.98 12.81 -7.45
N GLU A 136 -6.77 12.08 -8.54
CA GLU A 136 -7.85 11.60 -9.42
C GLU A 136 -8.78 10.61 -8.70
N SER A 137 -8.24 9.77 -7.80
CA SER A 137 -9.03 8.83 -7.01
C SER A 137 -9.67 9.44 -5.75
N GLY A 138 -9.29 10.67 -5.37
CA GLY A 138 -9.68 11.30 -4.11
C GLY A 138 -9.06 10.68 -2.85
N THR A 139 -8.02 9.85 -2.99
CA THR A 139 -7.33 9.23 -1.84
C THR A 139 -6.39 10.23 -1.20
N GLN A 140 -6.43 10.34 0.13
CA GLN A 140 -5.48 11.18 0.85
C GLN A 140 -4.09 10.55 0.80
N PHE A 141 -3.04 11.35 0.74
CA PHE A 141 -1.70 10.80 0.63
C PHE A 141 -0.65 11.65 1.33
N TYR A 142 0.46 11.01 1.68
CA TYR A 142 1.66 11.64 2.23
C TYR A 142 2.88 11.22 1.39
N ILE A 143 3.53 12.21 0.78
CA ILE A 143 4.83 12.06 0.13
C ILE A 143 5.92 12.30 1.19
N LYS A 144 6.73 11.27 1.46
CA LYS A 144 7.85 11.41 2.39
C LYS A 144 8.86 12.44 1.92
N GLU A 145 9.49 13.12 2.88
CA GLU A 145 10.52 14.15 2.63
C GLU A 145 11.66 13.64 1.72
N ASP A 146 12.07 12.38 1.91
CA ASP A 146 13.13 11.74 1.13
C ASP A 146 12.79 11.61 -0.36
N LEU A 147 11.52 11.50 -0.73
CA LEU A 147 11.02 11.54 -2.09
C LEU A 147 10.69 12.99 -2.53
N ALA A 148 10.09 13.79 -1.65
CA ALA A 148 9.66 15.16 -1.94
C ALA A 148 10.80 16.06 -2.39
N GLN A 149 12.02 15.86 -1.90
CA GLN A 149 13.20 16.64 -2.32
C GLN A 149 13.54 16.53 -3.82
N PHE A 150 13.04 15.50 -4.52
CA PHE A 150 13.25 15.30 -5.96
C PHE A 150 12.16 15.95 -6.82
N ASN A 151 11.05 16.36 -6.21
CA ASN A 151 9.94 16.97 -6.91
C ASN A 151 10.25 18.44 -7.25
N ARG A 152 10.04 18.84 -8.51
CA ARG A 152 10.34 20.21 -9.00
C ARG A 152 9.17 20.87 -9.73
N ASP A 153 8.19 20.10 -10.16
CA ASP A 153 7.13 20.50 -11.09
C ASP A 153 5.72 20.28 -10.52
N VAL A 154 5.57 19.45 -9.49
CA VAL A 154 4.28 19.21 -8.84
C VAL A 154 4.18 20.09 -7.60
N PHE A 155 3.17 20.93 -7.53
CA PHE A 155 2.84 21.61 -6.28
C PHE A 155 2.26 20.58 -5.29
N LEU A 156 2.91 20.40 -4.14
CA LEU A 156 2.42 19.57 -3.04
C LEU A 156 1.81 20.48 -1.96
N TYR A 157 0.59 20.17 -1.54
CA TYR A 157 -0.06 20.88 -0.44
C TYR A 157 0.61 20.52 0.90
N PRO A 158 0.57 21.40 1.92
CA PRO A 158 1.09 21.09 3.25
C PRO A 158 0.50 19.79 3.85
N SER A 159 -0.76 19.47 3.52
CA SER A 159 -1.42 18.21 3.91
C SER A 159 -0.82 16.96 3.26
N GLU A 160 -0.16 17.11 2.10
CA GLU A 160 0.42 16.02 1.32
C GLU A 160 1.89 15.76 1.67
N THR A 161 2.51 16.61 2.49
CA THR A 161 3.92 16.49 2.93
C THR A 161 4.08 16.44 4.45
N ASN A 162 2.98 16.51 5.20
CA ASN A 162 2.98 16.43 6.65
C ASN A 162 2.54 15.04 7.12
N VAL A 163 3.45 14.30 7.76
CA VAL A 163 3.18 12.96 8.31
C VAL A 163 2.11 12.96 9.41
N ASP A 164 2.02 14.06 10.17
CA ASP A 164 1.08 14.21 11.27
C ASP A 164 -0.32 14.56 10.78
N TYR A 165 -0.48 14.99 9.53
CA TYR A 165 -1.79 15.30 8.95
C TYR A 165 -2.66 14.05 8.79
N LEU A 166 -2.03 12.88 8.57
CA LEU A 166 -2.72 11.60 8.45
C LEU A 166 -2.79 10.84 9.78
N SER A 167 -2.05 11.29 10.79
CA SER A 167 -2.05 10.73 12.14
C SER A 167 -3.22 11.31 12.93
N LEU A 168 -4.44 10.82 12.65
CA LEU A 168 -5.66 11.13 13.42
C LEU A 168 -6.01 10.01 14.39
#